data_AF-A0A645GXD9-F1
#
_entry.id   AF-A0A645GXD9-F1
#
_cell.length_a   1.000
_cell.length_b   1.000
_cell.length_c   1.000
_cell.angle_alpha   90.00
_cell.angle_beta   90.00
_cell.angle_gamma   90.00
#
_symmetry.space_group_name_H-M   'P 1'
#
loop_
_entity.id
_entity.type
_entity.pdbx_description
1 polymer ?
#
loop_
_entity_poly.entity_id
_entity_poly.type
_entity_poly.pdbx_seq_one_letter_code
_entity_poly.pdbx_strand_id
1 'polypeptide(L)' 'MNLVMGICEGLVVLNYGRIIAKGTPQEVRNNPLVVEAYLGKRGQ' A
#
# COMPACT_ATOMS: atom_id res chain seq x y z
N MET A 1 -3.19 -2.11 -9.03
CA MET A 1 -2.04 -2.26 -8.12
C MET A 1 -1.10 -3.43 -8.49
N ASN A 2 -1.20 -4.06 -9.67
CA ASN A 2 -0.36 -5.24 -9.97
C ASN A 2 1.05 -4.89 -10.44
N LEU A 3 1.24 -3.77 -11.13
CA LEU A 3 2.55 -3.35 -11.64
C LEU A 3 3.52 -3.04 -10.48
N VAL A 4 3.17 -2.09 -9.61
CA VAL A 4 4.00 -1.69 -8.45
C VAL A 4 4.33 -2.88 -7.55
N MET A 5 3.37 -3.78 -7.35
CA MET A 5 3.54 -4.93 -6.46
C MET A 5 4.39 -6.05 -7.08
N GLY A 6 4.57 -6.07 -8.41
CA GLY A 6 5.32 -7.09 -9.13
C GLY A 6 6.75 -6.70 -9.48
N ILE A 7 7.13 -5.42 -9.33
CA ILE A 7 8.44 -4.91 -9.76
C ILE A 7 9.27 -4.32 -8.62
N CYS A 8 8.65 -3.90 -7.52
CA CYS A 8 9.36 -3.27 -6.41
C CYS A 8 9.68 -4.29 -5.32
N GLU A 9 10.87 -4.20 -4.72
CA GLU A 9 11.25 -5.01 -3.55
C GLU A 9 10.82 -4.36 -2.22
N GLY A 10 10.65 -3.04 -2.22
CA GLY A 10 10.21 -2.25 -1.08
C GLY A 10 9.40 -1.03 -1.49
N LEU A 11 8.45 -0.65 -0.64
CA LEU A 11 7.51 0.43 -0.84
C LEU A 11 7.45 1.33 0.38
N VAL A 12 7.18 2.62 0.14
CA VAL A 12 6.78 3.60 1.14
C VAL A 12 5.47 4.21 0.68
N VAL A 13 4.47 4.24 1.56
CA VAL A 13 3.17 4.84 1.27
C VAL A 13 3.01 6.12 2.08
N LEU A 14 2.74 7.21 1.38
CA LEU A 14 2.49 8.52 1.95
C LEU A 14 0.98 8.79 1.92
N ASN A 15 0.41 9.39 2.95
CA ASN A 15 -0.95 9.94 2.92
C ASN A 15 -0.92 11.34 3.54
N TYR A 16 -1.38 12.35 2.82
CA TYR A 16 -1.36 13.76 3.26
C TYR A 16 -0.03 14.22 3.87
N GLY A 17 1.09 13.92 3.21
CA GLY A 17 2.43 14.31 3.68
C GLY A 17 2.99 13.47 4.83
N ARG A 18 2.31 12.40 5.25
CA ARG A 18 2.76 11.50 6.33
C ARG A 18 3.00 10.09 5.80
N ILE A 19 4.08 9.45 6.24
CA ILE A 19 4.31 8.03 5.92
C ILE A 19 3.35 7.20 6.76
N ILE A 20 2.57 6.35 6.09
CA ILE A 20 1.59 5.46 6.74
C ILE A 20 1.99 3.98 6.67
N ALA A 21 2.88 3.60 5.75
CA ALA A 21 3.45 2.26 5.66
C ALA A 21 4.82 2.27 4.98
N LYS A 22 5.69 1.34 5.39
CA LYS A 22 6.95 1.02 4.72
C LYS A 22 7.21 -0.48 4.84
N GLY A 23 7.60 -1.13 3.76
CA GLY A 23 7.88 -2.57 3.76
C GLY A 23 7.85 -3.16 2.36
N THR A 24 7.85 -4.48 2.28
CA THR A 24 7.65 -5.22 1.02
C THR A 24 6.27 -4.92 0.41
N PRO A 25 6.08 -5.16 -0.90
CA PRO A 25 4.77 -5.06 -1.54
C PRO A 25 3.65 -5.79 -0.80
N GLN A 26 3.90 -7.03 -0.35
CA GLN A 26 2.93 -7.83 0.39
C GLN A 26 2.54 -7.19 1.72
N GLU A 27 3.51 -6.70 2.49
CA GLU A 27 3.26 -6.04 3.77
C GLU A 27 2.46 -4.75 3.58
N VAL A 28 2.84 -3.93 2.60
CA VAL A 28 2.17 -2.67 2.30
C VAL A 28 0.74 -2.89 1.79
N ARG A 29 0.52 -3.89 0.93
CA ARG A 29 -0.82 -4.21 0.41
C ARG A 29 -1.80 -4.62 1.50
N ASN A 30 -1.31 -5.34 2.51
CA ASN A 30 -2.12 -5.84 3.62
C ASN A 30 -2.23 -4.85 4.78
N ASN A 31 -1.52 -3.71 4.72
CA ASN A 31 -1.57 -2.70 5.75
C ASN A 31 -2.96 -2.03 5.76
N PRO A 32 -3.70 -2.07 6.90
CA PRO A 32 -5.06 -1.53 6.97
C PRO A 32 -5.16 -0.05 6.59
N LEU A 33 -4.17 0.78 6.96
CA LEU A 33 -4.15 2.21 6.65
C LEU A 33 -3.96 2.46 5.14
N VAL A 34 -3.18 1.60 4.48
CA VAL A 34 -2.99 1.67 3.02
C VAL A 34 -4.25 1.22 2.30
N VAL A 35 -4.90 0.16 2.79
CA VAL A 35 -6.17 -0.32 2.22
C VAL A 35 -7.24 0.77 2.28
N GLU A 36 -7.40 1.39 3.45
CA GLU A 36 -8.36 2.48 3.65
C GLU A 36 -8.06 3.70 2.78
N ALA A 37 -6.79 4.14 2.73
CA ALA A 37 -6.41 5.37 2.03
C ALA A 37 -6.33 5.22 0.51
N TYR A 38 -5.99 4.04 -0.02
CA TYR A 38 -5.61 3.88 -1.44
C TYR A 38 -6.30 2.75 -2.19
N LEU A 39 -6.72 1.68 -1.52
CA LEU A 39 -7.25 0.48 -2.21
C LEU A 39 -8.77 0.38 -2.11
N GLY A 40 -9.38 1.08 -1.15
CA GLY A 40 -10.77 0.85 -0.75
C GLY A 40 -10.95 -0.52 -0.09
N LYS A 41 -12.08 -0.72 0.61
CA LYS A 41 -12.48 -2.08 0.99
C LYS A 41 -12.70 -2.85 -0.32
N ARG A 42 -11.99 -3.97 -0.52
CA ARG A 42 -12.16 -4.87 -1.68
C ARG A 42 -13.64 -4.95 -2.02
N GLY A 43 -13.97 -4.61 -3.27
CA GLY A 43 -15.33 -4.30 -3.72
C GLY A 43 -16.40 -5.29 -3.25
N GLN A 44 -17.58 -4.73 -2.98
CA GLN A 44 -18.82 -5.37 -3.40
C GLN A 44 -18.85 -5.44 -4.93
#